data_AF-A0A8T2JWZ5-F1
#
_entry.id   AF-A0A8T2JWZ5-F1
#
_cell.length_a   1.000
_cell.length_b   1.000
_cell.length_c   1.000
_cell.angle_alpha   90.00
_cell.angle_beta   90.00
_cell.angle_gamma   90.00
#
_symmetry.space_group_name_H-M   'P 1'
#
loop_
_entity.id
_entity.type
_entity.pdbx_description
1 polymer ?
#
loop_
_entity_poly.entity_id
_entity_poly.type
_entity_poly.pdbx_seq_one_letter_code
_entity_poly.pdbx_strand_id
1 'polypeptide(L)'
;MPPSSCDCFVSLPPASISPFVIFGKNSDRPRDEVQEVVYYPAASHPRGSKVTCTFIEVEQVTETLAVLLSCPSWLWGAEMGANEKGVCIGNEAVWTKEPVSDSEALLGMDLVRLALERSPSAQQAVQVITELLEHYGQGGSCMEDAESLKYHNTFMLCDRSEAYVLETAGCYWVAERIVGKMDVQSMMNILRDKNSGICMDSGGFRSTSSMVSVLPCSHHLPCIHLLTVTPDPSRSIYKPFVFSPHVAQVPWVLSPTFGGSDPVKQTPRFQTKVDRRHELYKQHQKVLEESEHNKVQK
;
A
#
# COMPACT_ATOMS: atom_id res chain seq x y z
N MET A 1 11.25 1.13 -22.57
CA MET A 1 11.70 1.33 -21.17
C MET A 1 11.19 0.14 -20.38
N PRO A 2 11.99 -0.46 -19.48
CA PRO A 2 11.43 -1.38 -18.48
C PRO A 2 10.32 -0.64 -17.70
N PRO A 3 9.26 -1.34 -17.27
CA PRO A 3 8.21 -0.72 -16.49
C PRO A 3 8.81 -0.07 -15.23
N SER A 4 8.42 1.18 -14.97
CA SER A 4 8.70 1.86 -13.70
C SER A 4 7.48 1.64 -12.82
N SER A 5 7.50 0.58 -12.04
CA SER A 5 6.40 0.17 -11.14
C SER A 5 6.95 -0.18 -9.76
N CYS A 6 6.04 -0.28 -8.79
CA CYS A 6 6.30 -0.81 -7.46
C CYS A 6 6.95 -2.20 -7.50
N ASP A 7 7.59 -2.61 -6.41
CA ASP A 7 8.10 -3.97 -6.20
C ASP A 7 7.49 -4.61 -4.94
N CYS A 8 6.97 -5.83 -5.07
CA CYS A 8 6.46 -6.68 -4.01
C CYS A 8 7.19 -8.02 -3.97
N PHE A 9 7.41 -8.52 -2.75
CA PHE A 9 8.14 -9.75 -2.52
C PHE A 9 7.55 -10.53 -1.35
N VAL A 10 7.62 -11.85 -1.44
CA VAL A 10 7.23 -12.75 -0.35
C VAL A 10 8.20 -13.93 -0.21
N SER A 11 8.37 -14.38 1.03
CA SER A 11 9.07 -15.62 1.36
C SER A 11 8.24 -16.48 2.30
N LEU A 12 8.15 -17.78 2.00
CA LEU A 12 7.40 -18.76 2.80
C LEU A 12 8.35 -19.78 3.44
N PRO A 13 8.06 -20.33 4.64
CA PRO A 13 8.74 -21.51 5.16
C PRO A 13 8.62 -22.72 4.22
N PRO A 14 9.61 -23.64 4.17
CA PRO A 14 10.82 -23.73 5.00
C PRO A 14 11.97 -22.85 4.49
N ALA A 15 11.67 -21.85 3.67
CA ALA A 15 12.68 -21.20 2.86
C ALA A 15 13.20 -19.86 3.41
N SER A 16 12.54 -19.31 4.41
CA SER A 16 13.15 -18.38 5.37
C SER A 16 14.02 -19.16 6.37
N ILE A 17 15.11 -18.57 6.84
CA ILE A 17 16.03 -19.16 7.85
C ILE A 17 15.31 -19.45 9.19
N SER A 18 14.10 -18.94 9.36
CA SER A 18 13.26 -19.06 10.56
C SER A 18 11.81 -19.34 10.14
N PRO A 19 10.95 -19.95 10.98
CA PRO A 19 9.60 -20.43 10.61
C PRO A 19 8.58 -19.28 10.49
N PHE A 20 8.88 -18.27 9.68
CA PHE A 20 8.10 -17.06 9.50
C PHE A 20 7.93 -16.75 8.01
N VAL A 21 6.77 -16.23 7.63
CA VAL A 21 6.54 -15.61 6.32
C VAL A 21 7.07 -14.17 6.34
N ILE A 22 7.66 -13.72 5.24
CA ILE A 22 8.20 -12.37 5.11
C ILE A 22 7.56 -11.71 3.91
N PHE A 23 6.99 -10.53 4.10
CA PHE A 23 6.42 -9.70 3.05
C PHE A 23 7.23 -8.40 2.92
N GLY A 24 7.47 -7.95 1.69
CA GLY A 24 8.17 -6.70 1.42
C GLY A 24 7.50 -5.94 0.27
N LYS A 25 7.34 -4.61 0.39
CA LYS A 25 6.79 -3.77 -0.68
C LYS A 25 7.39 -2.37 -0.69
N ASN A 26 7.82 -1.90 -1.86
CA ASN A 26 8.11 -0.49 -2.14
C ASN A 26 6.93 0.14 -2.89
N SER A 27 6.48 1.32 -2.47
CA SER A 27 5.45 2.09 -3.18
C SER A 27 6.12 3.18 -4.03
N ASP A 28 6.22 2.94 -5.33
CA ASP A 28 6.79 3.86 -6.30
C ASP A 28 5.72 4.76 -6.89
N ARG A 29 5.80 6.03 -6.52
CA ARG A 29 4.77 7.04 -6.78
C ARG A 29 5.43 8.33 -7.25
N PRO A 30 4.67 9.33 -7.75
CA PRO A 30 5.24 10.62 -8.08
C PRO A 30 6.09 11.17 -6.94
N ARG A 31 7.22 11.80 -7.28
CA ARG A 31 8.29 12.14 -6.32
C ARG A 31 7.83 12.86 -5.05
N ASP A 32 6.84 13.74 -5.18
CA ASP A 32 6.32 14.59 -4.12
C ASP A 32 5.01 14.08 -3.50
N GLU A 33 4.55 12.90 -3.92
CA GLU A 33 3.34 12.29 -3.35
C GLU A 33 3.63 11.75 -1.95
N VAL A 34 2.91 12.29 -0.97
CA VAL A 34 3.10 11.98 0.45
C VAL A 34 2.34 10.70 0.80
N GLN A 35 3.04 9.78 1.46
CA GLN A 35 2.47 8.57 2.06
C GLN A 35 2.24 8.79 3.56
N GLU A 36 1.11 8.31 4.08
CA GLU A 36 0.79 8.25 5.50
C GLU A 36 0.91 6.83 6.01
N VAL A 37 1.01 6.69 7.35
CA VAL A 37 0.70 5.42 8.01
C VAL A 37 -0.45 5.59 8.97
N VAL A 38 -1.54 4.87 8.70
CA VAL A 38 -2.82 5.02 9.39
C VAL A 38 -3.27 3.69 9.96
N TYR A 39 -3.64 3.71 11.24
CA TYR A 39 -4.27 2.60 11.93
C TYR A 39 -5.78 2.85 12.04
N TYR A 40 -6.57 1.85 11.64
CA TYR A 40 -8.00 1.82 11.87
C TYR A 40 -8.33 0.63 12.78
N PRO A 41 -9.06 0.82 13.90
CA PRO A 41 -9.47 -0.29 14.75
C PRO A 41 -10.56 -1.13 14.08
N ALA A 42 -10.75 -2.34 14.58
CA ALA A 42 -11.89 -3.17 14.22
C ALA A 42 -13.20 -2.45 14.58
N ALA A 43 -14.24 -2.62 13.76
CA ALA A 43 -15.48 -1.88 13.93
C ALA A 43 -16.69 -2.66 13.43
N SER A 44 -17.83 -2.41 14.06
CA SER A 44 -19.15 -2.88 13.62
C SER A 44 -19.88 -1.78 12.86
N HIS A 45 -20.57 -2.14 11.79
CA HIS A 45 -21.31 -1.23 10.92
C HIS A 45 -22.78 -1.63 10.78
N PRO A 46 -23.71 -0.68 10.62
CA PRO A 46 -25.12 -1.01 10.37
C PRO A 46 -25.30 -1.84 9.11
N ARG A 47 -26.22 -2.81 9.14
CA ARG A 47 -26.56 -3.63 7.98
C ARG A 47 -27.10 -2.76 6.84
N GLY A 48 -26.58 -2.98 5.62
CA GLY A 48 -26.97 -2.21 4.43
C GLY A 48 -26.43 -0.78 4.41
N SER A 49 -25.46 -0.46 5.29
CA SER A 49 -24.71 0.78 5.19
C SER A 49 -23.72 0.71 4.02
N LYS A 50 -23.23 1.89 3.61
CA LYS A 50 -22.22 2.04 2.56
C LYS A 50 -20.95 2.68 3.11
N VAL A 51 -19.86 2.49 2.40
CA VAL A 51 -18.60 3.18 2.62
C VAL A 51 -18.19 3.93 1.37
N THR A 52 -17.85 5.21 1.53
CA THR A 52 -17.29 6.03 0.46
C THR A 52 -15.80 5.72 0.33
N CYS A 53 -15.40 5.09 -0.77
CA CYS A 53 -14.00 4.85 -1.14
C CYS A 53 -13.41 6.10 -1.82
N THR A 54 -12.36 5.95 -2.63
CA THR A 54 -11.70 7.10 -3.24
C THR A 54 -12.63 7.86 -4.19
N PHE A 55 -13.35 7.15 -5.06
CA PHE A 55 -14.25 7.79 -6.03
C PHE A 55 -15.72 7.39 -5.93
N ILE A 56 -16.00 6.16 -5.50
CA ILE A 56 -17.35 5.60 -5.46
C ILE A 56 -17.75 5.12 -4.07
N GLU A 57 -19.04 4.88 -3.86
CA GLU A 57 -19.54 4.20 -2.67
C GLU A 57 -19.78 2.71 -2.95
N VAL A 58 -19.42 1.87 -1.99
CA VAL A 58 -19.67 0.41 -2.04
C VAL A 58 -20.44 -0.05 -0.82
N GLU A 59 -21.06 -1.23 -0.91
CA GLU A 59 -21.72 -1.85 0.23
C GLU A 59 -20.71 -2.14 1.34
N GLN A 60 -21.06 -1.79 2.57
CA GLN A 60 -20.25 -2.03 3.75
C GLN A 60 -20.61 -3.37 4.40
N VAL A 61 -19.60 -4.08 4.91
CA VAL A 61 -19.77 -5.30 5.70
C VAL A 61 -20.13 -4.94 7.14
N THR A 62 -20.80 -5.84 7.86
CA THR A 62 -21.22 -5.55 9.24
C THR A 62 -20.05 -5.51 10.23
N GLU A 63 -18.91 -6.11 9.90
CA GLU A 63 -17.72 -6.19 10.77
C GLU A 63 -16.46 -5.98 9.92
N THR A 64 -15.57 -5.09 10.37
CA THR A 64 -14.25 -4.88 9.77
C THR A 64 -13.16 -5.19 10.78
N LEU A 65 -12.09 -5.82 10.32
CA LEU A 65 -10.87 -6.08 11.09
C LEU A 65 -10.07 -4.79 11.31
N ALA A 66 -9.25 -4.77 12.36
CA ALA A 66 -8.29 -3.70 12.56
C ALA A 66 -7.17 -3.79 11.50
N VAL A 67 -6.79 -2.64 10.93
CA VAL A 67 -5.81 -2.54 9.84
C VAL A 67 -4.74 -1.48 10.12
N LEU A 68 -3.55 -1.72 9.60
CA LEU A 68 -2.45 -0.76 9.48
C LEU A 68 -2.17 -0.57 8.00
N LEU A 69 -2.27 0.67 7.52
CA LEU A 69 -2.17 1.01 6.10
C LEU A 69 -0.99 1.95 5.85
N SER A 70 -0.29 1.75 4.73
CA SER A 70 0.54 2.78 4.08
C SER A 70 -0.21 3.25 2.83
N CYS A 71 -0.59 4.52 2.80
CA CYS A 71 -1.46 5.06 1.75
C CYS A 71 -1.00 6.44 1.28
N PRO A 72 -1.14 6.78 -0.02
CA PRO A 72 -1.06 8.15 -0.47
C PRO A 72 -2.09 9.02 0.26
N SER A 73 -1.66 10.15 0.78
CA SER A 73 -2.42 11.09 1.63
C SER A 73 -3.67 11.72 0.99
N TRP A 74 -3.93 11.45 -0.29
CA TRP A 74 -5.08 11.98 -1.03
C TRP A 74 -6.20 10.97 -1.25
N LEU A 75 -5.90 9.67 -1.16
CA LEU A 75 -6.85 8.59 -1.47
C LEU A 75 -7.33 7.87 -0.21
N TRP A 76 -8.45 7.14 -0.33
CA TRP A 76 -9.06 6.43 0.79
C TRP A 76 -8.44 5.05 1.06
N GLY A 77 -8.04 4.37 -0.02
CA GLY A 77 -7.42 3.05 0.01
C GLY A 77 -5.98 3.02 0.52
N ALA A 78 -5.22 1.99 0.15
CA ALA A 78 -3.83 1.83 0.54
C ALA A 78 -2.97 1.18 -0.55
N GLU A 79 -1.70 1.56 -0.58
CA GLU A 79 -0.70 0.95 -1.45
C GLU A 79 -0.18 -0.37 -0.86
N MET A 80 -0.25 -0.50 0.46
CA MET A 80 0.07 -1.73 1.20
C MET A 80 -0.47 -1.63 2.63
N GLY A 81 -0.58 -2.77 3.29
CA GLY A 81 -0.93 -2.81 4.69
C GLY A 81 -0.94 -4.20 5.29
N ALA A 82 -1.36 -4.27 6.55
CA ALA A 82 -1.59 -5.50 7.26
C ALA A 82 -2.85 -5.40 8.14
N ASN A 83 -3.42 -6.54 8.51
CA ASN A 83 -4.53 -6.60 9.47
C ASN A 83 -4.19 -7.41 10.72
N GLU A 84 -5.04 -7.30 11.74
CA GLU A 84 -4.86 -7.98 13.03
C GLU A 84 -4.85 -9.52 12.95
N LYS A 85 -5.30 -10.10 11.84
CA LYS A 85 -5.28 -11.56 11.59
C LYS A 85 -3.98 -12.03 10.95
N GLY A 86 -3.07 -11.10 10.64
CA GLY A 86 -1.77 -11.40 10.06
C GLY A 86 -1.79 -11.56 8.55
N VAL A 87 -2.78 -10.96 7.87
CA VAL A 87 -2.78 -10.82 6.42
C VAL A 87 -1.99 -9.57 6.04
N CYS A 88 -1.15 -9.65 5.02
CA CYS A 88 -0.48 -8.52 4.37
C CYS A 88 -0.87 -8.47 2.90
N ILE A 89 -1.09 -7.25 2.39
CA ILE A 89 -1.41 -7.02 0.98
C ILE A 89 -0.60 -5.81 0.49
N GLY A 90 -0.07 -5.89 -0.72
CA GLY A 90 0.46 -4.77 -1.49
C GLY A 90 0.04 -4.86 -2.95
N ASN A 91 -0.10 -3.70 -3.61
CA ASN A 91 -0.44 -3.65 -5.03
C ASN A 91 0.64 -2.95 -5.86
N GLU A 92 0.61 -3.23 -7.16
CA GLU A 92 1.44 -2.57 -8.17
C GLU A 92 0.60 -2.26 -9.42
N ALA A 93 1.08 -1.33 -10.23
CA ALA A 93 0.51 -0.99 -11.53
C ALA A 93 0.94 -2.00 -12.58
N VAL A 94 -0.01 -2.49 -13.38
CA VAL A 94 0.27 -3.32 -14.55
C VAL A 94 -0.37 -2.74 -15.81
N TRP A 95 0.32 -2.87 -16.93
CA TRP A 95 -0.16 -2.45 -18.24
C TRP A 95 -0.57 -3.67 -19.06
N THR A 96 -1.87 -3.85 -19.19
CA THR A 96 -2.45 -5.02 -19.86
C THR A 96 -2.86 -4.70 -21.29
N LYS A 97 -3.26 -5.73 -22.05
CA LYS A 97 -3.88 -5.54 -23.38
C LYS A 97 -5.33 -5.04 -23.30
N GLU A 98 -6.01 -5.30 -22.18
CA GLU A 98 -7.36 -4.80 -21.95
C GLU A 98 -7.34 -3.28 -21.71
N PRO A 99 -8.31 -2.53 -22.26
CA PRO A 99 -8.42 -1.10 -22.01
C PRO A 99 -8.77 -0.85 -20.54
N VAL A 100 -8.19 0.20 -19.97
CA VAL A 100 -8.55 0.68 -18.64
C VAL A 100 -9.80 1.55 -18.73
N SER A 101 -10.76 1.34 -17.83
CA SER A 101 -12.00 2.12 -17.81
C SER A 101 -11.75 3.62 -17.61
N ASP A 102 -12.43 4.46 -18.39
CA ASP A 102 -12.45 5.91 -18.18
C ASP A 102 -13.37 6.34 -17.04
N SER A 103 -14.29 5.47 -16.64
CA SER A 103 -15.24 5.75 -15.56
C SER A 103 -14.61 5.51 -14.20
N GLU A 104 -15.02 6.32 -13.22
CA GLU A 104 -14.64 6.12 -11.83
C GLU A 104 -15.24 4.83 -11.30
N ALA A 105 -14.39 4.01 -10.69
CA ALA A 105 -14.73 2.75 -10.03
C ALA A 105 -13.79 2.58 -8.83
N LEU A 106 -13.64 1.34 -8.32
CA LEU A 106 -12.63 1.08 -7.28
C LEU A 106 -11.23 1.23 -7.86
N LEU A 107 -10.35 1.90 -7.12
CA LEU A 107 -8.92 1.82 -7.38
C LEU A 107 -8.35 0.50 -6.85
N GLY A 108 -7.22 0.05 -7.41
CA GLY A 108 -6.45 -1.04 -6.81
C GLY A 108 -6.14 -0.80 -5.34
N MET A 109 -5.82 0.45 -4.98
CA MET A 109 -5.58 0.84 -3.60
C MET A 109 -6.83 0.71 -2.72
N ASP A 110 -8.03 0.99 -3.25
CA ASP A 110 -9.29 0.78 -2.52
C ASP A 110 -9.51 -0.71 -2.25
N LEU A 111 -9.24 -1.56 -3.24
CA LEU A 111 -9.33 -3.02 -3.12
C LEU A 111 -8.39 -3.56 -2.04
N VAL A 112 -7.15 -3.05 -1.93
CA VAL A 112 -6.21 -3.41 -0.86
C VAL A 112 -6.82 -3.17 0.52
N ARG A 113 -7.36 -1.96 0.75
CA ARG A 113 -7.94 -1.61 2.06
C ARG A 113 -9.17 -2.45 2.38
N LEU A 114 -10.10 -2.56 1.42
CA LEU A 114 -11.32 -3.34 1.59
C LEU A 114 -11.00 -4.80 1.91
N ALA A 115 -10.04 -5.41 1.19
CA ALA A 115 -9.62 -6.78 1.43
C ALA A 115 -8.99 -6.98 2.81
N LEU A 116 -8.11 -6.05 3.25
CA LEU A 116 -7.51 -6.08 4.58
C LEU A 116 -8.57 -5.97 5.69
N GLU A 117 -9.56 -5.09 5.53
CA GLU A 117 -10.65 -4.91 6.49
C GLU A 117 -11.59 -6.12 6.54
N ARG A 118 -11.69 -6.92 5.47
CA ARG A 118 -12.74 -7.96 5.30
C ARG A 118 -12.26 -9.40 5.38
N SER A 119 -10.94 -9.65 5.45
CA SER A 119 -10.38 -10.99 5.24
C SER A 119 -9.41 -11.44 6.34
N PRO A 120 -9.63 -12.58 7.03
CA PRO A 120 -8.74 -13.13 8.05
C PRO A 120 -7.64 -14.05 7.48
N SER A 121 -7.59 -14.25 6.16
CA SER A 121 -6.59 -15.09 5.46
C SER A 121 -6.26 -14.52 4.08
N ALA A 122 -5.11 -14.91 3.52
CA ALA A 122 -4.71 -14.51 2.17
C ALA A 122 -5.67 -15.04 1.10
N GLN A 123 -6.13 -16.29 1.24
CA GLN A 123 -7.13 -16.86 0.33
C GLN A 123 -8.44 -16.09 0.33
N GLN A 124 -8.97 -15.72 1.52
CA GLN A 124 -10.21 -14.92 1.58
C GLN A 124 -9.99 -13.51 1.03
N ALA A 125 -8.79 -12.95 1.17
CA ALA A 125 -8.46 -11.66 0.57
C ALA A 125 -8.51 -11.70 -0.97
N VAL A 126 -8.05 -12.80 -1.59
CA VAL A 126 -8.23 -13.01 -3.05
C VAL A 126 -9.72 -12.98 -3.41
N GLN A 127 -10.56 -13.74 -2.67
CA GLN A 127 -12.00 -13.80 -2.92
C GLN A 127 -12.68 -12.42 -2.82
N VAL A 128 -12.37 -11.68 -1.76
CA VAL A 128 -12.93 -10.33 -1.55
C VAL A 128 -12.54 -9.39 -2.68
N ILE A 129 -11.29 -9.39 -3.14
CA ILE A 129 -10.86 -8.54 -4.25
C ILE A 129 -11.60 -8.91 -5.53
N THR A 130 -11.71 -10.20 -5.84
CA THR A 130 -12.37 -10.65 -7.08
C THR A 130 -13.86 -10.36 -7.08
N GLU A 131 -14.56 -10.55 -5.96
CA GLU A 131 -15.98 -10.22 -5.82
C GLU A 131 -16.25 -8.72 -5.96
N LEU A 132 -15.40 -7.88 -5.35
CA LEU A 132 -15.49 -6.43 -5.47
C LEU A 132 -15.20 -5.96 -6.89
N LEU A 133 -14.20 -6.56 -7.55
CA LEU A 133 -13.87 -6.26 -8.94
C LEU A 133 -15.02 -6.63 -9.88
N GLU A 134 -15.63 -7.80 -9.70
CA GLU A 134 -16.77 -8.25 -10.51
C GLU A 134 -18.00 -7.35 -10.32
N HIS A 135 -18.24 -6.85 -9.11
CA HIS A 135 -19.44 -6.08 -8.80
C HIS A 135 -19.29 -4.57 -9.08
N TYR A 136 -18.13 -3.98 -8.78
CA TYR A 136 -17.91 -2.54 -8.86
C TYR A 136 -16.91 -2.12 -9.95
N GLY A 137 -16.17 -3.07 -10.53
CA GLY A 137 -15.14 -2.78 -11.53
C GLY A 137 -13.90 -2.11 -10.94
N GLN A 138 -12.97 -1.76 -11.83
CA GLN A 138 -11.77 -0.99 -11.52
C GLN A 138 -11.57 0.15 -12.51
N GLY A 139 -11.13 1.32 -12.04
CA GLY A 139 -10.98 2.51 -12.88
C GLY A 139 -10.91 3.83 -12.11
N GLY A 140 -10.67 4.91 -12.84
CA GLY A 140 -10.43 6.25 -12.29
C GLY A 140 -8.95 6.64 -12.28
N SER A 141 -8.67 7.89 -11.91
CA SER A 141 -7.29 8.40 -11.87
C SER A 141 -6.53 7.82 -10.68
N CYS A 142 -5.37 7.20 -10.95
CA CYS A 142 -4.48 6.67 -9.93
C CYS A 142 -3.46 7.70 -9.42
N MET A 143 -3.60 8.98 -9.78
CA MET A 143 -2.68 10.07 -9.42
C MET A 143 -3.45 11.36 -9.09
N GLU A 144 -2.96 12.13 -8.12
CA GLU A 144 -3.42 13.47 -7.78
C GLU A 144 -2.88 14.53 -8.77
N ASP A 145 -3.24 14.38 -10.04
CA ASP A 145 -2.92 15.35 -11.09
C ASP A 145 -4.11 15.54 -12.06
N ALA A 146 -4.10 16.65 -12.79
CA ALA A 146 -5.08 16.93 -13.83
C ALA A 146 -4.91 15.97 -15.02
N GLU A 147 -3.68 15.56 -15.31
CA GLU A 147 -3.42 14.45 -16.24
C GLU A 147 -3.70 13.12 -15.56
N SER A 148 -4.62 12.34 -16.13
CA SER A 148 -5.01 11.07 -15.52
C SER A 148 -4.03 9.96 -15.88
N LEU A 149 -3.45 9.33 -14.84
CA LEU A 149 -2.76 8.05 -14.96
C LEU A 149 -3.73 6.93 -14.58
N LYS A 150 -3.93 5.96 -15.47
CA LYS A 150 -4.84 4.82 -15.26
C LYS A 150 -4.11 3.53 -15.57
N TYR A 151 -4.36 2.49 -14.78
CA TYR A 151 -3.77 1.17 -14.95
C TYR A 151 -4.67 0.10 -14.31
N HIS A 152 -4.40 -1.17 -14.63
CA HIS A 152 -4.90 -2.30 -13.83
C HIS A 152 -3.87 -2.68 -12.76
N ASN A 153 -4.22 -3.64 -11.90
CA ASN A 153 -3.41 -3.97 -10.74
C ASN A 153 -2.98 -5.43 -10.69
N THR A 154 -1.77 -5.63 -10.18
CA THR A 154 -1.37 -6.88 -9.56
C THR A 154 -1.33 -6.70 -8.04
N PHE A 155 -1.62 -7.77 -7.31
CA PHE A 155 -1.66 -7.80 -5.86
C PHE A 155 -0.80 -8.96 -5.36
N MET A 156 0.06 -8.66 -4.39
CA MET A 156 0.75 -9.65 -3.58
C MET A 156 0.01 -9.77 -2.26
N LEU A 157 -0.53 -10.96 -1.97
CA LEU A 157 -1.26 -11.25 -0.74
C LEU A 157 -0.57 -12.37 0.01
N CYS A 158 -0.41 -12.24 1.33
CA CYS A 158 0.08 -13.34 2.14
C CYS A 158 -0.46 -13.32 3.56
N ASP A 159 -0.36 -14.46 4.23
CA ASP A 159 -0.58 -14.59 5.66
C ASP A 159 0.55 -15.42 6.29
N ARG A 160 0.32 -15.97 7.49
CA ARG A 160 1.32 -16.76 8.23
C ARG A 160 1.64 -18.12 7.58
N SER A 161 0.90 -18.53 6.55
CA SER A 161 0.92 -19.88 5.98
C SER A 161 1.06 -19.92 4.47
N GLU A 162 0.48 -18.96 3.75
CA GLU A 162 0.41 -18.99 2.30
C GLU A 162 0.53 -17.59 1.68
N ALA A 163 0.77 -17.56 0.38
CA ALA A 163 0.86 -16.34 -0.40
C ALA A 163 0.33 -16.53 -1.82
N TYR A 164 -0.17 -15.45 -2.40
CA TYR A 164 -0.78 -15.41 -3.73
C TYR A 164 -0.32 -14.17 -4.50
N VAL A 165 -0.14 -14.33 -5.80
CA VAL A 165 -0.21 -13.22 -6.76
C VAL A 165 -1.60 -13.23 -7.39
N LEU A 166 -2.27 -12.09 -7.40
CA LEU A 166 -3.52 -11.88 -8.12
C LEU A 166 -3.32 -10.78 -9.16
N GLU A 167 -3.43 -11.10 -10.44
CA GLU A 167 -3.38 -10.12 -11.52
C GLU A 167 -4.77 -9.85 -12.07
N THR A 168 -5.06 -8.60 -12.42
CA THR A 168 -6.34 -8.17 -12.99
C THR A 168 -6.17 -7.47 -14.33
N ALA A 169 -7.18 -7.60 -15.18
CA ALA A 169 -7.27 -6.91 -16.47
C ALA A 169 -8.75 -6.67 -16.83
N GLY A 170 -9.24 -5.44 -16.71
CA GLY A 170 -10.68 -5.16 -16.85
C GLY A 170 -11.48 -5.93 -15.80
N CYS A 171 -12.38 -6.81 -16.24
CA CYS A 171 -13.12 -7.74 -15.36
C CYS A 171 -12.44 -9.10 -15.20
N TYR A 172 -11.37 -9.38 -15.94
CA TYR A 172 -10.64 -10.65 -15.85
C TYR A 172 -9.66 -10.62 -14.70
N TRP A 173 -9.44 -11.79 -14.10
CA TRP A 173 -8.45 -11.98 -13.07
C TRP A 173 -7.86 -13.39 -13.09
N VAL A 174 -6.64 -13.51 -12.59
CA VAL A 174 -5.98 -14.80 -12.34
C VAL A 174 -5.25 -14.75 -11.02
N ALA A 175 -5.41 -15.81 -10.21
CA ALA A 175 -4.70 -15.96 -8.94
C ALA A 175 -3.78 -17.18 -8.99
N GLU A 176 -2.52 -16.99 -8.63
CA GLU A 176 -1.53 -18.07 -8.49
C GLU A 176 -1.02 -18.12 -7.06
N ARG A 177 -0.97 -19.33 -6.47
CA ARG A 177 -0.37 -19.55 -5.16
C ARG A 177 1.14 -19.67 -5.29
N ILE A 178 1.88 -18.89 -4.52
CA ILE A 178 3.34 -18.79 -4.59
C ILE A 178 4.00 -19.92 -3.79
N VAL A 179 5.13 -20.42 -4.30
CA VAL A 179 6.08 -21.28 -3.58
C VAL A 179 7.49 -20.69 -3.74
N GLY A 180 8.14 -20.23 -2.67
CA GLY A 180 9.38 -19.44 -2.83
C GLY A 180 10.23 -19.22 -1.57
N LYS A 181 11.48 -18.74 -1.76
CA LYS A 181 12.57 -18.67 -0.77
C LYS A 181 13.22 -17.28 -0.64
N MET A 182 13.26 -16.65 0.54
CA MET A 182 14.04 -15.44 0.86
C MET A 182 14.09 -15.10 2.38
N ASP A 183 15.08 -14.37 2.89
CA ASP A 183 15.13 -13.89 4.29
C ASP A 183 14.91 -12.36 4.42
N VAL A 184 14.74 -11.86 5.65
CA VAL A 184 14.34 -10.46 5.92
C VAL A 184 15.43 -9.47 5.54
N GLN A 185 16.69 -9.82 5.81
CA GLN A 185 17.81 -8.91 5.53
C GLN A 185 18.04 -8.83 4.03
N SER A 186 17.97 -9.96 3.32
CA SER A 186 17.97 -10.00 1.86
C SER A 186 16.82 -9.18 1.28
N MET A 187 15.60 -9.31 1.82
CA MET A 187 14.44 -8.51 1.42
C MET A 187 14.71 -7.01 1.56
N MET A 188 15.16 -6.57 2.73
CA MET A 188 15.45 -5.16 2.99
C MET A 188 16.58 -4.63 2.11
N ASN A 189 17.59 -5.46 1.81
CA ASN A 189 18.69 -5.07 0.93
C ASN A 189 18.21 -4.91 -0.51
N ILE A 190 17.37 -5.82 -1.01
CA ILE A 190 16.76 -5.74 -2.35
C ILE A 190 15.91 -4.47 -2.45
N LEU A 191 15.03 -4.22 -1.48
CA LEU A 191 14.17 -3.02 -1.45
C LEU A 191 14.96 -1.69 -1.33
N ARG A 192 16.26 -1.73 -0.99
CA ARG A 192 17.15 -0.56 -0.91
C ARG A 192 18.05 -0.42 -2.14
N ASP A 193 18.00 -1.36 -3.09
CA ASP A 193 18.92 -1.40 -4.23
C ASP A 193 18.53 -0.39 -5.30
N LYS A 194 19.23 0.75 -5.30
CA LYS A 194 19.09 1.82 -6.30
C LYS A 194 19.69 1.45 -7.65
N ASN A 195 20.72 0.61 -7.69
CA ASN A 195 21.42 0.28 -8.94
C ASN A 195 20.55 -0.60 -9.84
N SER A 196 19.74 -1.47 -9.25
CA SER A 196 18.77 -2.31 -9.96
C SER A 196 17.52 -1.54 -10.43
N GLY A 197 17.24 -0.38 -9.83
CA GLY A 197 15.99 0.37 -10.03
C GLY A 197 14.87 0.03 -9.04
N ILE A 198 15.05 -0.96 -8.14
CA ILE A 198 14.02 -1.35 -7.15
C ILE A 198 13.76 -0.24 -6.11
N CYS A 199 14.81 0.45 -5.69
CA CYS A 199 14.67 1.67 -4.91
C CYS A 199 14.72 2.87 -5.87
N MET A 200 13.57 3.27 -6.41
CA MET A 200 13.48 4.37 -7.35
C MET A 200 13.86 5.70 -6.69
N ASP A 201 14.91 6.35 -7.21
CA ASP A 201 15.33 7.69 -6.76
C ASP A 201 15.55 8.69 -7.92
N SER A 202 15.50 8.22 -9.16
CA SER A 202 15.68 8.98 -10.40
C SER A 202 14.41 9.03 -11.26
N GLY A 203 14.26 10.07 -12.09
CA GLY A 203 13.06 10.31 -12.89
C GLY A 203 11.91 11.01 -12.14
N GLY A 204 10.70 10.98 -12.72
CA GLY A 204 9.50 11.62 -12.13
C GLY A 204 8.89 10.87 -10.94
N PHE A 205 9.33 9.63 -10.70
CA PHE A 205 8.84 8.75 -9.63
C PHE A 205 9.93 8.52 -8.57
N ARG A 206 9.51 8.11 -7.37
CA ARG A 206 10.36 7.75 -6.24
C ARG A 206 9.68 6.67 -5.39
N SER A 207 10.44 5.82 -4.73
CA SER A 207 9.92 4.99 -3.64
C SER A 207 9.51 5.89 -2.47
N THR A 208 8.22 6.17 -2.37
CA THR A 208 7.63 7.13 -1.42
C THR A 208 7.37 6.52 -0.04
N SER A 209 7.24 5.20 0.03
CA SER A 209 7.16 4.42 1.27
C SER A 209 7.64 3.00 1.03
N SER A 210 8.05 2.31 2.10
CA SER A 210 8.41 0.90 2.07
C SER A 210 7.95 0.18 3.33
N MET A 211 7.52 -1.06 3.17
CA MET A 211 7.03 -1.93 4.23
C MET A 211 7.72 -3.28 4.18
N VAL A 212 8.11 -3.79 5.36
CA VAL A 212 8.53 -5.18 5.54
C VAL A 212 7.73 -5.78 6.71
N SER A 213 7.12 -6.93 6.52
CA SER A 213 6.40 -7.64 7.58
C SER A 213 7.01 -9.01 7.85
N VAL A 214 7.09 -9.36 9.12
CA VAL A 214 7.51 -10.68 9.60
C VAL A 214 6.30 -11.33 10.27
N LEU A 215 5.84 -12.44 9.71
CA LEU A 215 4.61 -13.13 10.11
C LEU A 215 4.97 -14.52 10.64
N PRO A 216 5.08 -14.71 11.96
CA PRO A 216 5.46 -16.00 12.49
C PRO A 216 4.40 -17.09 12.23
N CYS A 217 4.81 -18.33 11.92
CA CYS A 217 3.83 -19.43 11.80
C CYS A 217 3.11 -19.74 13.12
N SER A 218 3.76 -19.47 14.26
CA SER A 218 3.12 -19.61 15.58
C SER A 218 2.24 -18.40 15.87
N HIS A 219 0.95 -18.64 16.13
CA HIS A 219 0.00 -17.62 16.57
C HIS A 219 0.29 -17.08 17.98
N HIS A 220 1.18 -17.72 18.75
CA HIS A 220 1.64 -17.20 20.04
C HIS A 220 2.63 -16.05 19.89
N LEU A 221 3.19 -15.85 18.69
CA LEU A 221 4.09 -14.74 18.39
C LEU A 221 3.37 -13.66 17.56
N PRO A 222 3.55 -12.38 17.91
CA PRO A 222 2.95 -11.30 17.14
C PRO A 222 3.59 -11.19 15.75
N CYS A 223 2.80 -10.75 14.77
CA CYS A 223 3.36 -10.21 13.54
C CYS A 223 4.04 -8.87 13.83
N ILE A 224 5.16 -8.61 13.15
CA ILE A 224 5.88 -7.33 13.25
C ILE A 224 5.86 -6.67 11.87
N HIS A 225 5.38 -5.44 11.81
CA HIS A 225 5.26 -4.66 10.58
C HIS A 225 6.21 -3.46 10.67
N LEU A 226 7.11 -3.31 9.71
CA LEU A 226 8.15 -2.29 9.68
C LEU A 226 7.86 -1.35 8.52
N LEU A 227 7.69 -0.06 8.78
CA LEU A 227 7.37 0.93 7.72
C LEU A 227 8.32 2.13 7.76
N THR A 228 8.68 2.66 6.59
CA THR A 228 9.51 3.87 6.52
C THR A 228 8.69 5.14 6.78
N VAL A 229 7.49 5.23 6.22
CA VAL A 229 6.61 6.42 6.28
C VAL A 229 7.23 7.68 5.68
N THR A 230 8.37 7.53 5.02
CA THR A 230 9.14 8.59 4.39
C THR A 230 9.75 8.03 3.10
N PRO A 231 9.97 8.89 2.09
CA PRO A 231 10.55 8.45 0.82
C PRO A 231 11.99 7.96 0.96
N ASP A 232 12.51 7.38 -0.13
CA ASP A 232 13.88 6.87 -0.24
C ASP A 232 14.22 5.90 0.92
N PRO A 233 13.81 4.62 0.83
CA PRO A 233 14.08 3.61 1.83
C PRO A 233 15.56 3.54 2.22
N SER A 234 16.49 3.81 1.30
CA SER A 234 17.94 3.82 1.56
C SER A 234 18.37 4.90 2.58
N ARG A 235 17.62 6.00 2.68
CA ARG A 235 17.85 7.12 3.59
C ARG A 235 16.80 7.19 4.72
N SER A 236 15.92 6.20 4.79
CA SER A 236 14.83 6.12 5.76
C SER A 236 15.03 4.99 6.77
N ILE A 237 14.41 5.18 7.94
CA ILE A 237 14.42 4.21 9.05
C ILE A 237 13.07 3.49 9.09
N TYR A 238 13.13 2.17 9.14
CA TYR A 238 11.99 1.30 9.39
C TYR A 238 11.55 1.37 10.85
N LYS A 239 10.28 1.75 11.06
CA LYS A 239 9.67 1.92 12.38
C LYS A 239 8.75 0.72 12.64
N PRO A 240 8.91 0.00 13.76
CA PRO A 240 8.11 -1.19 14.04
C PRO A 240 6.70 -0.84 14.49
N PHE A 241 5.76 -1.68 14.11
CA PHE A 241 4.38 -1.71 14.55
C PHE A 241 3.99 -3.15 14.87
N VAL A 242 3.22 -3.30 15.95
CA VAL A 242 2.62 -4.58 16.37
C VAL A 242 1.19 -4.30 16.80
N PHE A 243 0.23 -5.09 16.30
CA PHE A 243 -1.14 -5.03 16.76
C PHE A 243 -1.21 -5.38 18.25
N SER A 244 -1.85 -4.51 19.04
CA SER A 244 -2.07 -4.71 20.47
C SER A 244 -3.43 -4.12 20.88
N PRO A 245 -3.95 -4.43 22.08
CA PRO A 245 -5.24 -3.88 22.52
C PRO A 245 -5.30 -2.35 22.61
N HIS A 246 -4.15 -1.66 22.71
CA HIS A 246 -4.07 -0.21 22.90
C HIS A 246 -3.15 0.45 21.88
N VAL A 247 -3.48 0.33 20.59
CA VAL A 247 -2.76 1.03 19.53
C VAL A 247 -3.14 2.52 19.54
N ALA A 248 -2.13 3.38 19.58
CA ALA A 248 -2.30 4.82 19.42
C ALA A 248 -1.79 5.25 18.03
N GLN A 249 -2.62 6.00 17.29
CA GLN A 249 -2.20 6.62 16.06
C GLN A 249 -1.14 7.69 16.33
N VAL A 250 -0.06 7.68 15.55
CA VAL A 250 1.01 8.67 15.67
C VAL A 250 0.65 9.91 14.83
N PRO A 251 0.50 11.11 15.40
CA PRO A 251 0.07 12.29 14.64
C PRO A 251 1.11 12.77 13.61
N TRP A 252 2.39 12.47 13.81
CA TRP A 252 3.50 12.94 12.96
C TRP A 252 3.52 12.31 11.57
N VAL A 253 2.75 11.24 11.37
CA VAL A 253 2.61 10.50 10.11
C VAL A 253 1.25 10.72 9.46
N LEU A 254 0.49 11.71 9.93
CA LEU A 254 -0.81 12.10 9.39
C LEU A 254 -0.72 13.48 8.73
N SER A 255 -1.24 13.54 7.52
CA SER A 255 -1.36 14.73 6.69
C SER A 255 -2.53 15.60 7.14
N PRO A 256 -2.53 16.90 6.79
CA PRO A 256 -3.66 17.78 7.04
C PRO A 256 -4.93 17.32 6.30
N THR A 257 -6.09 17.52 6.90
CA THR A 257 -7.39 17.22 6.28
C THR A 257 -8.00 18.47 5.65
N PHE A 258 -8.55 18.36 4.43
CA PHE A 258 -9.15 19.48 3.70
C PHE A 258 -10.68 19.42 3.60
N GLY A 259 -11.32 18.49 4.31
CA GLY A 259 -12.79 18.39 4.37
C GLY A 259 -13.41 18.20 2.98
N GLY A 260 -14.45 18.97 2.66
CA GLY A 260 -15.09 18.99 1.34
C GLY A 260 -14.34 19.80 0.28
N SER A 261 -13.36 20.61 0.69
CA SER A 261 -12.47 21.33 -0.23
C SER A 261 -11.28 20.50 -0.72
N ASP A 262 -11.15 19.25 -0.27
CA ASP A 262 -10.11 18.36 -0.75
C ASP A 262 -10.22 18.16 -2.27
N PRO A 263 -9.15 18.37 -3.07
CA PRO A 263 -9.18 18.20 -4.52
C PRO A 263 -9.69 16.84 -5.00
N VAL A 264 -9.51 15.78 -4.20
CA VAL A 264 -10.05 14.45 -4.54
C VAL A 264 -11.58 14.45 -4.49
N LYS A 265 -12.22 15.30 -3.69
CA LYS A 265 -13.70 15.32 -3.50
C LYS A 265 -14.42 16.32 -4.40
N GLN A 266 -13.69 17.19 -5.09
CA GLN A 266 -14.27 18.18 -5.99
C GLN A 266 -14.54 17.57 -7.37
N THR A 267 -15.53 18.08 -8.11
CA THR A 267 -15.79 17.66 -9.50
C THR A 267 -15.81 18.89 -10.41
N PRO A 268 -14.97 18.95 -11.46
CA PRO A 268 -13.93 17.98 -11.84
C PRO A 268 -12.82 17.85 -10.78
N ARG A 269 -12.23 16.65 -10.65
CA ARG A 269 -11.19 16.35 -9.64
C ARG A 269 -9.86 17.02 -9.98
N PHE A 270 -9.04 17.24 -8.95
CA PHE A 270 -7.63 17.64 -9.07
C PHE A 270 -7.36 18.94 -9.85
N GLN A 271 -8.32 19.87 -9.85
CA GLN A 271 -8.12 21.21 -10.46
C GLN A 271 -7.22 22.12 -9.63
N THR A 272 -6.98 21.76 -8.37
CA THR A 272 -6.10 22.47 -7.45
C THR A 272 -5.24 21.45 -6.71
N LYS A 273 -4.11 21.90 -6.17
CA LYS A 273 -3.22 21.09 -5.32
C LYS A 273 -3.18 21.65 -3.91
N VAL A 274 -2.98 20.77 -2.93
CA VAL A 274 -2.88 21.12 -1.51
C VAL A 274 -1.59 20.55 -0.94
N ASP A 275 -1.03 21.19 0.09
CA ASP A 275 0.17 20.69 0.76
C ASP A 275 -0.18 19.57 1.75
N ARG A 276 0.04 18.32 1.34
CA ARG A 276 -0.25 17.14 2.16
C ARG A 276 0.91 16.70 3.05
N ARG A 277 2.03 17.44 3.11
CA ARG A 277 3.20 16.99 3.88
C ARG A 277 2.91 16.98 5.38
N HIS A 278 2.96 15.80 5.98
CA HIS A 278 2.94 15.62 7.43
C HIS A 278 4.29 15.98 8.07
N GLU A 279 4.33 16.08 9.41
CA GLU A 279 5.51 16.61 10.11
C GLU A 279 6.76 15.74 9.89
N LEU A 280 6.64 14.41 9.99
CA LEU A 280 7.77 13.52 9.73
C LEU A 280 8.32 13.66 8.32
N TYR A 281 7.47 13.81 7.30
CA TYR A 281 7.90 14.03 5.91
C TYR A 281 8.71 15.32 5.79
N LYS A 282 8.22 16.42 6.38
CA LYS A 282 8.92 17.72 6.36
C LYS A 282 10.29 17.64 7.01
N GLN A 283 10.40 16.95 8.15
CA GLN A 283 11.69 16.78 8.83
C GLN A 283 12.64 15.89 8.04
N HIS A 284 12.14 14.81 7.44
CA HIS A 284 12.94 13.96 6.57
C HIS A 284 13.48 14.75 5.37
N GLN A 285 12.62 15.50 4.67
CA GLN A 285 13.00 16.33 3.53
C GLN A 285 14.12 17.32 3.88
N LYS A 286 14.00 18.04 5.00
CA LYS A 286 15.05 18.97 5.47
C LYS A 286 16.41 18.29 5.64
N VAL A 287 16.43 17.12 6.30
CA VAL A 287 17.66 16.34 6.49
C VAL A 287 18.27 15.91 5.16
N LEU A 288 17.42 15.56 4.17
CA LEU A 288 17.92 15.17 2.86
C LEU A 288 18.59 16.34 2.12
N GLU A 289 17.94 17.51 2.13
CA GLU A 289 18.41 18.74 1.50
C GLU A 289 19.73 19.22 2.11
N GLU A 290 19.84 19.23 3.44
CA GLU A 290 21.08 19.56 4.16
C GLU A 290 22.23 18.60 3.81
N SER A 291 21.93 17.30 3.71
CA SER A 291 22.92 16.28 3.37
C SER A 291 23.45 16.44 1.93
N GLU A 292 22.60 16.86 0.99
CA GLU A 292 22.98 17.11 -0.40
C GLU A 292 23.81 18.39 -0.53
N HIS A 293 23.42 19.46 0.19
CA HIS A 293 24.20 20.69 0.26
C HIS A 293 25.63 20.44 0.77
N ASN A 294 25.78 19.61 1.80
CA ASN A 294 27.09 19.26 2.37
C ASN A 294 27.96 18.38 1.45
N LYS A 295 27.37 17.65 0.49
CA LYS A 295 28.13 16.88 -0.51
C LYS A 295 28.66 17.76 -1.65
N VAL A 296 27.98 18.86 -1.97
CA VAL A 296 28.40 19.80 -3.03
C VAL A 296 29.53 20.73 -2.55
N GLN A 297 29.66 20.93 -1.23
CA GLN A 297 30.71 21.77 -0.64
C GLN A 297 32.02 21.02 -0.33
N LYS A 298 32.09 19.70 -0.55
CA LYS A 298 33.30 18.87 -0.39
C LYS A 298 33.88 18.47 -1.73
#